data_AF-A0A7V6WGF5-F1
#
_entry.id   AF-A0A7V6WGF5-F1
#
_cell.length_a   1.000
_cell.length_b   1.000
_cell.length_c   1.000
_cell.angle_alpha   90.00
_cell.angle_beta   90.00
_cell.angle_gamma   90.00
#
_symmetry.space_group_name_H-M   'P 1'
#
loop_
_entity.id
_entity.type
_entity.pdbx_description
1 polymer ?
#
loop_
_entity_poly.entity_id
_entity_poly.type
_entity_poly.pdbx_seq_one_letter_code
_entity_poly.pdbx_strand_id
1 'polypeptide(L)'
;YRQPLSAKTIHFRAKLNRKLGLFHKLGTASPSHGPHAVSYRLINSIPLEAFAIPPVLLAQAHQQGLAIGVATCLPHRALGSRLGDDQHGELVAQTIIGDCLEAICLAEGRPRSRLFGEEEILGYHPERRWDLLEEYLGK
;
A
#
# COMPACT_ATOMS: atom_id res chain seq x y z
N TYR A 1 8.55 -2.94 24.84
CA TYR A 1 9.53 -3.20 23.77
C TYR A 1 8.95 -2.67 22.45
N ARG A 2 9.27 -1.41 22.06
CA ARG A 2 8.76 -0.83 20.80
C ARG A 2 9.58 -1.43 19.65
N GLN A 3 8.97 -2.23 18.79
CA GLN A 3 9.63 -2.58 17.52
C GLN A 3 9.84 -1.30 16.69
N PRO A 4 10.96 -1.16 15.98
CA PRO A 4 11.17 -0.04 15.07
C PRO A 4 10.00 0.06 14.08
N LEU A 5 9.53 1.26 13.80
CA LEU A 5 8.35 1.48 12.95
C LEU A 5 8.50 0.85 11.56
N SER A 6 9.73 0.84 11.02
CA SER A 6 10.10 0.15 9.79
C SER A 6 9.82 -1.37 9.83
N ALA A 7 10.06 -2.01 10.98
CA ALA A 7 9.77 -3.44 11.17
C ALA A 7 8.26 -3.71 11.15
N LYS A 8 7.45 -2.82 11.74
CA LYS A 8 5.98 -2.92 11.66
C LYS A 8 5.49 -2.78 10.22
N THR A 9 5.99 -1.80 9.46
CA THR A 9 5.62 -1.64 8.05
C THR A 9 5.97 -2.88 7.23
N ILE A 10 7.17 -3.44 7.42
CA ILE A 10 7.59 -4.69 6.77
C ILE A 10 6.66 -5.86 7.16
N HIS A 11 6.29 -5.96 8.44
CA HIS A 11 5.36 -6.98 8.93
C HIS A 11 4.00 -6.91 8.22
N PHE A 12 3.38 -5.73 8.13
CA PHE A 12 2.07 -5.59 7.48
C PHE A 12 2.12 -5.83 5.97
N ARG A 13 3.19 -5.39 5.30
CA ARG A 13 3.43 -5.72 3.88
C ARG A 13 3.51 -7.23 3.66
N ALA A 14 4.29 -7.92 4.50
CA ALA A 14 4.40 -9.38 4.47
C ALA A 14 3.05 -10.05 4.75
N LYS A 15 2.29 -9.55 5.73
CA LYS A 15 0.98 -10.07 6.11
C LYS A 15 -0.02 -9.95 4.96
N LEU A 16 -0.10 -8.80 4.31
CA LEU A 16 -0.93 -8.61 3.12
C LEU A 16 -0.54 -9.58 2.00
N ASN A 17 0.75 -9.66 1.66
CA ASN A 17 1.21 -10.56 0.61
C ASN A 17 0.92 -12.04 0.92
N ARG A 18 0.96 -12.45 2.19
CA ARG A 18 0.54 -13.81 2.60
C ARG A 18 -0.97 -14.01 2.45
N LYS A 19 -1.77 -13.02 2.84
CA LYS A 19 -3.24 -13.06 2.69
C LYS A 19 -3.68 -13.18 1.24
N LEU A 20 -2.95 -12.53 0.32
CA LEU A 20 -3.18 -12.63 -1.13
C LEU A 20 -2.53 -13.89 -1.76
N GLY A 21 -1.84 -14.74 -1.00
CA GLY A 21 -1.09 -15.88 -1.55
C GLY A 21 0.12 -15.48 -2.42
N LEU A 22 0.52 -14.21 -2.42
CA LEU A 22 1.59 -13.63 -3.25
C LEU A 22 2.96 -13.57 -2.57
N PHE A 23 3.07 -13.96 -1.29
CA PHE A 23 4.32 -13.85 -0.53
C PHE A 23 5.51 -14.58 -1.18
N HIS A 24 5.27 -15.71 -1.85
CA HIS A 24 6.32 -16.44 -2.55
C HIS A 24 6.89 -15.68 -3.77
N LYS A 25 6.11 -14.75 -4.36
CA LYS A 25 6.52 -13.92 -5.50
C LYS A 25 7.07 -12.56 -5.06
N LEU A 26 6.44 -11.95 -4.06
CA LEU A 26 6.70 -10.57 -3.66
C LEU A 26 7.57 -10.46 -2.41
N GLY A 27 7.62 -11.49 -1.56
CA GLY A 27 8.17 -11.40 -0.22
C GLY A 27 7.49 -10.26 0.55
N THR A 28 8.28 -9.26 0.93
CA THR A 28 7.80 -8.05 1.61
C THR A 28 7.60 -6.87 0.66
N ALA A 29 7.82 -7.02 -0.65
CA ALA A 29 7.61 -5.93 -1.63
C ALA A 29 6.17 -5.39 -1.58
N SER A 30 6.02 -4.08 -1.81
CA SER A 30 4.73 -3.39 -1.81
C SER A 30 4.80 -2.24 -2.82
N PRO A 31 3.69 -1.95 -3.54
CA PRO A 31 3.64 -0.80 -4.46
C PRO A 31 3.67 0.56 -3.75
N SER A 32 3.61 0.60 -2.41
CA SER A 32 3.76 1.83 -1.63
C SER A 32 5.20 2.39 -1.61
N HIS A 33 6.18 1.65 -2.11
CA HIS A 33 7.60 2.05 -2.09
C HIS A 33 8.28 1.76 -3.43
N GLY A 34 8.88 2.80 -4.01
CA GLY A 34 9.62 2.71 -5.26
C GLY A 34 8.74 2.73 -6.51
N PRO A 35 9.37 2.80 -7.70
CA PRO A 35 8.65 2.78 -8.96
C PRO A 35 7.97 1.41 -9.16
N HIS A 36 6.74 1.44 -9.66
CA HIS A 36 6.01 0.25 -10.08
C HIS A 36 5.44 0.48 -11.48
N ALA A 37 5.48 -0.57 -12.30
CA ALA A 37 4.88 -0.55 -13.63
C ALA A 37 3.44 -1.05 -13.55
N VAL A 38 2.57 -0.41 -14.32
CA VAL A 38 1.15 -0.78 -14.42
C VAL A 38 0.81 -1.09 -15.87
N SER A 39 -0.01 -2.11 -16.09
CA SER A 39 -0.47 -2.45 -17.44
C SER A 39 -1.69 -1.64 -17.81
N TYR A 40 -1.92 -1.46 -19.11
CA TYR A 40 -3.17 -0.89 -19.63
C TYR A 40 -4.40 -1.61 -19.07
N ARG A 41 -4.33 -2.95 -18.96
CA ARG A 41 -5.42 -3.74 -18.38
C ARG A 41 -5.72 -3.36 -16.93
N LEU A 42 -4.69 -3.15 -16.09
CA LEU A 42 -4.88 -2.72 -14.70
C LEU A 42 -5.64 -1.39 -14.62
N ILE A 43 -5.19 -0.40 -15.40
CA ILE A 43 -5.78 0.95 -15.44
C ILE A 43 -7.27 0.90 -15.81
N ASN A 44 -7.65 0.01 -16.74
CA ASN A 44 -9.03 -0.10 -17.19
C ASN A 44 -9.91 -1.05 -16.37
N SER A 45 -9.32 -1.83 -15.43
CA SER A 45 -10.07 -2.83 -14.66
C SER A 45 -10.37 -2.40 -13.22
N ILE A 46 -9.75 -1.32 -12.74
CA ILE A 46 -9.82 -0.90 -11.34
C ILE A 46 -10.10 0.61 -11.28
N PRO A 47 -10.95 1.09 -10.35
CA PRO A 47 -11.17 2.51 -10.13
C PRO A 47 -9.86 3.28 -9.87
N LEU A 48 -9.73 4.48 -10.43
CA LEU A 48 -8.52 5.30 -10.32
C LEU A 48 -8.21 5.68 -8.86
N GLU A 49 -9.23 5.75 -8.00
CA GLU A 49 -9.11 5.99 -6.57
C GLU A 49 -8.22 4.94 -5.87
N ALA A 50 -8.19 3.71 -6.38
CA ALA A 50 -7.34 2.66 -5.84
C ALA A 50 -5.85 2.98 -6.00
N PHE A 51 -5.46 3.72 -7.04
CA PHE A 51 -4.07 4.10 -7.27
C PHE A 51 -3.55 5.06 -6.21
N ALA A 52 -4.43 5.83 -5.56
CA ALA A 52 -4.09 6.64 -4.40
C ALA A 52 -3.87 5.81 -3.10
N ILE A 53 -4.17 4.51 -3.14
CA ILE A 53 -4.07 3.58 -2.01
C ILE A 53 -3.35 2.29 -2.46
N PRO A 54 -2.03 2.32 -2.69
CA PRO A 54 -1.33 1.26 -3.41
C PRO A 54 -1.54 -0.17 -2.87
N PRO A 55 -1.60 -0.42 -1.55
CA PRO A 55 -1.93 -1.76 -1.02
C PRO A 55 -3.32 -2.25 -1.42
N VAL A 56 -4.30 -1.35 -1.51
CA VAL A 56 -5.67 -1.68 -1.96
C VAL A 56 -5.68 -1.96 -3.46
N LEU A 57 -4.96 -1.17 -4.27
CA LEU A 57 -4.76 -1.46 -5.69
C LEU A 57 -4.19 -2.87 -5.90
N LEU A 58 -3.20 -3.28 -5.11
CA LEU A 58 -2.62 -4.62 -5.15
C LEU A 58 -3.67 -5.72 -4.87
N ALA A 59 -4.49 -5.53 -3.82
CA ALA A 59 -5.54 -6.48 -3.48
C ALA A 59 -6.61 -6.60 -4.57
N GLN A 60 -7.05 -5.47 -5.14
CA GLN A 60 -8.01 -5.45 -6.24
C GLN A 60 -7.44 -6.06 -7.52
N ALA A 61 -6.18 -5.79 -7.84
CA ALA A 61 -5.48 -6.41 -8.97
C ALA A 61 -5.44 -7.93 -8.84
N HIS A 62 -5.19 -8.43 -7.63
CA HIS A 62 -5.21 -9.86 -7.34
C HIS A 62 -6.61 -10.46 -7.51
N GLN A 63 -7.65 -9.80 -6.98
CA GLN A 63 -9.04 -10.23 -7.12
C GLN A 63 -9.50 -10.28 -8.60
N GLN A 64 -8.99 -9.38 -9.44
CA GLN A 64 -9.23 -9.36 -10.88
C GLN A 64 -8.37 -10.38 -11.67
N GLY A 65 -7.59 -11.22 -10.99
CA GLY A 65 -6.75 -12.25 -11.62
C GLY A 65 -5.61 -11.68 -12.46
N LEU A 66 -5.15 -10.45 -12.18
CA LEU A 66 -4.07 -9.82 -12.93
C LEU A 66 -2.70 -10.40 -12.53
N ALA A 67 -1.76 -10.37 -13.47
CA ALA A 67 -0.39 -10.78 -13.22
C ALA A 67 0.33 -9.76 -12.33
N ILE A 68 0.91 -10.24 -11.23
CA ILE A 68 1.61 -9.44 -10.23
C ILE A 68 2.97 -10.08 -9.95
N GLY A 69 4.02 -9.25 -9.93
CA GLY A 69 5.39 -9.71 -9.68
C GLY A 69 6.36 -8.57 -9.44
N VAL A 70 7.58 -8.93 -9.05
CA VAL A 70 8.72 -8.01 -8.93
C VAL A 70 9.52 -8.06 -10.24
N ALA A 71 9.59 -6.95 -10.96
CA ALA A 71 10.36 -6.87 -12.21
C ALA A 71 11.86 -6.67 -11.98
N THR A 72 12.23 -5.93 -10.93
CA THR A 72 13.63 -5.68 -10.56
C THR A 72 13.76 -5.36 -9.07
N CYS A 73 14.96 -5.55 -8.52
CA CYS A 73 15.31 -5.23 -7.14
C CYS A 73 16.47 -4.23 -7.14
N LEU A 74 16.28 -3.08 -6.50
CA LEU A 74 17.32 -2.09 -6.31
C LEU A 74 17.65 -1.94 -4.82
N PRO A 75 18.94 -1.83 -4.44
CA PRO A 75 19.31 -1.49 -3.07
C PRO A 75 18.72 -0.14 -2.70
N HIS A 76 18.22 0.02 -1.47
CA HIS A 76 17.59 1.27 -1.04
C HIS A 76 18.51 2.50 -1.21
N ARG A 77 19.82 2.33 -0.95
CA ARG A 77 20.85 3.36 -1.17
C ARG A 77 20.93 3.88 -2.62
N ALA A 78 20.50 3.09 -3.59
CA ALA A 78 20.51 3.46 -5.01
C ALA A 78 19.30 4.31 -5.42
N LEU A 79 18.30 4.47 -4.55
CA LEU A 79 17.10 5.26 -4.83
C LEU A 79 17.31 6.76 -4.60
N GLY A 80 18.44 7.18 -4.01
CA GLY A 80 18.81 8.59 -3.85
C GLY A 80 17.88 9.41 -2.95
N SER A 81 17.01 8.77 -2.19
CA SER A 81 16.04 9.43 -1.32
C SER A 81 16.74 10.27 -0.25
N ARG A 82 16.30 11.51 -0.05
CA ARG A 82 16.71 12.30 1.13
C ARG A 82 16.21 11.59 2.38
N LEU A 83 17.06 11.51 3.41
CA LEU A 83 16.61 11.11 4.74
C LEU A 83 15.62 12.17 5.22
N GLY A 84 14.35 11.80 5.30
CA GLY A 84 13.31 12.66 5.85
C GLY A 84 13.48 12.85 7.36
N ASP A 85 12.79 13.83 7.91
CA ASP A 85 12.64 13.98 9.35
C ASP A 85 11.92 12.76 9.97
N ASP A 86 12.26 12.40 11.20
CA ASP A 86 11.75 11.21 11.90
C ASP A 86 10.22 11.22 11.97
N GLN A 87 9.62 12.41 12.14
CA GLN A 87 8.16 12.59 12.15
C GLN A 87 7.51 12.28 10.78
N HIS A 88 8.12 12.72 9.69
CA HIS A 88 7.62 12.42 8.35
C HIS A 88 7.71 10.92 8.06
N GLY A 89 8.84 10.30 8.42
CA GLY A 89 9.01 8.85 8.34
C GLY A 89 7.93 8.09 9.10
N GLU A 90 7.52 8.62 10.26
CA GLU A 90 6.44 8.04 11.05
C GLU A 90 5.08 8.11 10.37
N LEU A 91 4.69 9.28 9.87
CA LEU A 91 3.41 9.46 9.17
C LEU A 91 3.34 8.62 7.89
N VAL A 92 4.43 8.51 7.12
CA VAL A 92 4.50 7.62 5.94
C VAL A 92 4.29 6.17 6.35
N ALA A 93 5.00 5.70 7.38
CA ALA A 93 4.89 4.32 7.83
C ALA A 93 3.48 3.99 8.35
N GLN A 94 2.86 4.88 9.12
CA GLN A 94 1.47 4.74 9.55
C GLN A 94 0.51 4.69 8.35
N THR A 95 0.71 5.55 7.34
CA THR A 95 -0.11 5.54 6.11
C THR A 95 -0.07 4.18 5.43
N ILE A 96 1.14 3.62 5.26
CA ILE A 96 1.33 2.32 4.61
C ILE A 96 0.72 1.18 5.44
N ILE A 97 0.87 1.23 6.77
CA ILE A 97 0.27 0.24 7.67
C ILE A 97 -1.26 0.28 7.57
N GLY A 98 -1.86 1.47 7.68
CA GLY A 98 -3.30 1.68 7.56
C GLY A 98 -3.83 1.18 6.21
N ASP A 99 -3.16 1.51 5.12
CA ASP A 99 -3.55 1.04 3.78
C ASP A 99 -3.45 -0.48 3.63
N CYS A 100 -2.43 -1.09 4.25
CA CYS A 100 -2.30 -2.55 4.29
C CYS A 100 -3.44 -3.19 5.08
N LEU A 101 -3.90 -2.58 6.17
CA LEU A 101 -5.07 -3.05 6.93
C LEU A 101 -6.33 -3.02 6.09
N GLU A 102 -6.55 -1.94 5.34
CA GLU A 102 -7.70 -1.84 4.42
C GLU A 102 -7.66 -2.91 3.33
N ALA A 103 -6.48 -3.11 2.73
CA ALA A 103 -6.26 -4.14 1.72
C ALA A 103 -6.44 -5.56 2.26
N ILE A 104 -6.03 -5.82 3.52
CA ILE A 104 -6.27 -7.10 4.19
C ILE A 104 -7.77 -7.31 4.43
N CYS A 105 -8.50 -6.27 4.88
CA CYS A 105 -9.95 -6.38 5.04
C CYS A 105 -10.62 -6.73 3.70
N LEU A 106 -10.22 -6.05 2.62
CA LEU A 106 -10.72 -6.34 1.28
C LEU A 106 -10.41 -7.78 0.83
N ALA A 107 -9.18 -8.25 1.06
CA ALA A 107 -8.76 -9.62 0.74
C ALA A 107 -9.55 -10.69 1.53
N GLU A 108 -10.03 -10.34 2.73
CA GLU A 108 -10.84 -11.20 3.59
C GLU A 108 -12.35 -11.05 3.35
N GLY A 109 -12.77 -10.21 2.40
CA GLY A 109 -14.20 -9.95 2.13
C GLY A 109 -14.90 -9.16 3.24
N ARG A 110 -14.14 -8.44 4.07
CA ARG A 110 -14.67 -7.60 5.16
C ARG A 110 -14.74 -6.12 4.74
N PRO A 111 -15.60 -5.31 5.38
CA PRO A 111 -15.56 -3.86 5.23
C PRO A 111 -14.15 -3.31 5.51
N ARG A 112 -13.73 -2.32 4.72
CA ARG A 112 -12.42 -1.68 4.88
C ARG A 112 -12.33 -1.03 6.26
N SER A 113 -11.18 -1.20 6.92
CA SER A 113 -10.91 -0.62 8.22
C SER A 113 -9.41 -0.41 8.40
N ARG A 114 -9.06 0.64 9.14
CA ARG A 114 -7.68 0.99 9.52
C ARG A 114 -7.41 0.71 11.00
N LEU A 115 -8.34 0.02 11.66
CA LEU A 115 -8.22 -0.39 13.06
C LEU A 115 -7.22 -1.53 13.22
N PHE A 116 -6.32 -1.37 14.19
CA PHE A 116 -5.43 -2.42 14.67
C PHE A 116 -5.54 -2.53 16.19
N GLY A 117 -6.28 -3.54 16.66
CA GLY A 117 -6.69 -3.60 18.06
C GLY A 117 -7.71 -2.50 18.34
N GLU A 118 -7.37 -1.59 19.25
CA GLU A 118 -8.20 -0.43 19.63
C GLU A 118 -7.73 0.87 18.97
N GLU A 119 -6.62 0.85 18.21
CA GLU A 119 -6.01 2.04 17.62
C GLU A 119 -6.37 2.16 16.14
N GLU A 120 -6.80 3.33 15.71
CA GLU A 120 -6.97 3.66 14.28
C GLU A 120 -5.67 4.24 13.71
N ILE A 121 -5.10 3.55 12.72
CA ILE A 121 -3.79 3.94 12.15
C ILE A 121 -4.01 4.89 10.97
N LEU A 122 -3.83 6.20 11.21
CA LEU A 122 -4.14 7.25 10.23
C LEU A 122 -2.97 7.63 9.31
N GLY A 123 -1.83 8.07 9.86
CA GLY A 123 -0.79 8.73 9.05
C GLY A 123 -1.36 9.89 8.22
N TYR A 124 -0.92 10.02 6.97
CA TYR A 124 -1.37 11.03 6.00
C TYR A 124 -2.74 10.77 5.36
N HIS A 125 -3.46 9.72 5.76
CA HIS A 125 -4.74 9.40 5.13
C HIS A 125 -5.79 10.54 5.15
N PRO A 126 -5.97 11.29 6.26
CA PRO A 126 -6.89 12.42 6.29
C PRO A 126 -6.47 13.57 5.36
N GLU A 127 -5.19 13.64 4.98
CA GLU A 127 -4.62 14.69 4.13
C GLU A 127 -4.65 14.34 2.63
N ARG A 128 -5.24 13.20 2.26
CA ARG A 128 -5.39 12.82 0.86
C ARG A 128 -6.27 13.81 0.13
N ARG A 129 -5.75 14.35 -0.97
CA ARG A 129 -6.44 15.30 -1.85
C ARG A 129 -7.40 14.57 -2.81
N TRP A 130 -8.43 13.96 -2.23
CA TRP A 130 -9.50 13.32 -2.98
C TRP A 130 -10.25 14.31 -3.87
N ASP A 131 -10.37 15.55 -3.42
CA ASP A 131 -10.95 16.67 -4.17
C ASP A 131 -10.28 16.86 -5.54
N LEU A 132 -8.95 16.77 -5.62
CA LEU A 132 -8.23 16.89 -6.90
C LEU A 132 -8.50 15.72 -7.84
N LEU A 133 -8.65 14.52 -7.29
CA LEU A 133 -8.97 13.33 -8.07
C LEU A 133 -10.42 13.36 -8.55
N GLU A 134 -11.34 13.79 -7.70
CA GLU A 134 -12.76 13.96 -8.03
C GLU A 134 -12.95 15.02 -9.13
N GLU A 135 -12.27 16.16 -9.01
CA GLU A 135 -12.25 17.20 -10.05
C GLU A 135 -11.79 16.64 -11.40
N TYR A 136 -10.69 15.87 -11.41
CA TYR A 136 -10.19 15.21 -12.62
C TYR A 136 -11.17 14.20 -13.21
N LEU A 137 -11.89 13.48 -12.36
CA LEU A 137 -12.89 12.49 -12.78
C LEU A 137 -14.24 13.11 -13.17
N GLY A 138 -14.43 14.42 -12.93
CA GLY A 138 -15.70 15.11 -13.14
C GLY A 138 -16.81 14.62 -12.20
N LYS A 139 -16.46 14.26 -10.97
CA LYS A 139 -17.40 13.84 -9.91
C LYS A 139 -17.75 14.98 -8.97
#